data_AF-A0A938W721-F1
#
_entry.id   AF-A0A938W721-F1
#
_cell.length_a   1.000
_cell.length_b   1.000
_cell.length_c   1.000
_cell.angle_alpha   90.00
_cell.angle_beta   90.00
_cell.angle_gamma   90.00
#
_symmetry.space_group_name_H-M   'P 1'
#
loop_
_entity.id
_entity.type
_entity.pdbx_description
1 polymer ?
#
loop_
_entity_poly.entity_id
_entity_poly.type
_entity_poly.pdbx_seq_one_letter_code
_entity_poly.pdbx_strand_id
1 'polypeptide(L)'
;MTPASPNELQTLFAFLGQIQADPQLREQLNEVCTADEVSAIAAARGHAFAPATLLQLFERCNEAPVARSGLMDEKLIRVYLRRESLV
;
A
#
# COMPACT_ATOMS: atom_id res chain seq x y z
N MET A 1 -4.70 -17.43 7.75
CA MET A 1 -4.24 -16.29 6.94
C MET A 1 -2.89 -16.69 6.36
N THR A 2 -2.82 -16.96 5.05
CA THR A 2 -1.58 -17.41 4.40
C THR A 2 -0.62 -16.24 4.31
N PRO A 3 0.68 -16.39 4.64
CA PRO A 3 1.64 -15.31 4.48
C PRO A 3 1.76 -14.89 3.01
N ALA A 4 1.91 -13.59 2.76
CA ALA A 4 2.14 -13.06 1.42
C ALA A 4 3.33 -13.75 0.76
N SER A 5 3.18 -14.13 -0.51
CA SER A 5 4.25 -14.79 -1.24
C SER A 5 5.43 -13.82 -1.44
N PRO A 6 6.70 -14.27 -1.41
CA PRO A 6 7.86 -13.41 -1.61
C PRO A 6 7.86 -12.69 -2.97
N ASN A 7 7.14 -13.22 -3.96
CA ASN A 7 6.92 -12.57 -5.25
C ASN A 7 5.93 -11.39 -5.15
N GLU A 8 4.84 -11.54 -4.39
CA GLU A 8 3.86 -10.45 -4.18
C GLU A 8 4.47 -9.28 -3.41
N LEU A 9 5.32 -9.56 -2.42
CA LEU A 9 6.04 -8.52 -1.69
C LEU A 9 6.97 -7.74 -2.61
N GLN A 10 7.69 -8.41 -3.52
CA GLN A 10 8.52 -7.73 -4.51
C GLN A 10 7.69 -6.85 -5.46
N THR A 11 6.55 -7.35 -5.94
CA THR A 11 5.63 -6.58 -6.78
C THR A 11 5.09 -5.34 -6.05
N LEU A 12 4.74 -5.49 -4.76
CA LEU A 12 4.30 -4.38 -3.91
C LEU A 12 5.41 -3.34 -3.70
N PHE A 13 6.65 -3.76 -3.40
CA PHE A 13 7.77 -2.82 -3.27
C PHE A 13 8.08 -2.09 -4.58
N ALA A 14 8.00 -2.78 -5.72
CA ALA A 14 8.16 -2.16 -7.04
C ALA A 14 7.07 -1.10 -7.31
N PHE A 15 5.82 -1.40 -6.95
CA PHE A 15 4.72 -0.45 -7.04
C PHE A 15 4.93 0.77 -6.12
N LEU A 16 5.30 0.56 -4.86
CA LEU A 16 5.60 1.64 -3.91
C LEU A 16 6.76 2.54 -4.38
N GLY A 17 7.76 1.97 -5.04
CA GLY A 17 8.83 2.74 -5.69
C GLY A 17 8.34 3.64 -6.83
N GLN A 18 7.38 3.16 -7.62
CA GLN A 18 6.77 3.97 -8.69
C GLN A 18 5.96 5.15 -8.16
N ILE A 19 5.30 5.01 -7.01
CA ILE A 19 4.52 6.10 -6.39
C ILE A 19 5.41 7.32 -6.07
N GLN A 20 6.70 7.11 -5.79
CA GLN A 20 7.63 8.22 -5.56
C GLN A 20 8.04 8.92 -6.85
N ALA A 21 8.13 8.19 -7.96
CA ALA A 21 8.57 8.71 -9.25
C ALA A 21 7.42 9.24 -10.12
N ASP A 22 6.18 8.81 -9.88
CA ASP A 22 4.98 9.16 -10.66
C ASP A 22 4.02 10.03 -9.81
N PRO A 23 4.03 11.37 -9.98
CA PRO A 23 3.14 12.26 -9.24
C PRO A 23 1.66 12.05 -9.59
N GLN A 24 1.34 11.60 -10.82
CA GLN A 24 -0.04 11.33 -11.23
C GLN A 24 -0.57 10.07 -10.53
N LEU A 25 0.27 9.06 -10.34
CA LEU A 25 -0.06 7.89 -9.51
C LEU A 25 -0.28 8.29 -8.05
N ARG A 26 0.55 9.19 -7.52
CA ARG A 26 0.37 9.72 -6.16
C ARG A 26 -0.97 10.45 -6.01
N GLU A 27 -1.38 11.23 -7.00
CA GLU A 27 -2.68 11.89 -7.00
C GLU A 27 -3.84 10.89 -7.07
N GLN A 28 -3.77 9.88 -7.93
CA GLN A 28 -4.79 8.82 -7.98
C GLN A 28 -4.90 8.07 -6.65
N LEU A 29 -3.77 7.83 -5.98
CA LEU A 29 -3.74 7.20 -4.66
C LEU A 29 -4.26 8.12 -3.55
N ASN A 30 -4.30 9.44 -3.76
CA ASN A 30 -4.90 10.37 -2.82
C ASN A 30 -6.43 10.37 -2.87
N GLU A 31 -7.02 9.92 -3.98
CA GLU A 31 -8.46 9.87 -4.17
C GLU A 31 -9.09 8.56 -3.63
N VAL A 32 -8.31 7.47 -3.59
CA VAL A 32 -8.76 6.18 -3.08
C VAL A 32 -8.65 6.05 -1.56
N CYS A 33 -9.57 5.28 -0.97
CA CYS A 33 -9.69 5.18 0.49
C CYS A 33 -9.45 3.76 1.03
N THR A 34 -9.36 2.75 0.17
CA THR A 34 -9.29 1.34 0.58
C THR A 34 -8.13 0.57 -0.05
N ALA A 35 -7.66 -0.47 0.63
CA ALA A 35 -6.60 -1.35 0.12
C ALA A 35 -6.99 -2.12 -1.15
N ASP A 36 -8.30 -2.35 -1.34
CA ASP A 36 -8.85 -2.98 -2.54
C ASP A 36 -8.70 -2.06 -3.76
N GLU A 37 -9.07 -0.79 -3.63
CA GLU A 37 -8.89 0.20 -4.68
C GLU A 37 -7.41 0.42 -5.04
N VAL A 38 -6.52 0.43 -4.04
CA VAL A 38 -5.07 0.52 -4.28
C VAL A 38 -4.56 -0.70 -5.05
N SER A 39 -5.02 -1.91 -4.69
CA SER A 39 -4.70 -3.14 -5.43
C SER A 39 -5.22 -3.11 -6.87
N ALA A 40 -6.42 -2.58 -7.09
CA ALA A 40 -6.99 -2.41 -8.43
C ALA A 40 -6.17 -1.42 -9.30
N ILE A 41 -5.74 -0.29 -8.73
CA ILE A 41 -4.86 0.68 -9.42
C ILE A 41 -3.52 0.03 -9.77
N ALA A 42 -2.93 -0.72 -8.84
CA ALA A 42 -1.68 -1.42 -9.06
C ALA A 42 -1.81 -2.49 -10.16
N ALA A 43 -2.90 -3.27 -10.13
CA ALA A 43 -3.18 -4.29 -11.13
C ALA A 43 -3.34 -3.69 -12.54
N ALA A 44 -4.01 -2.53 -12.67
CA ALA A 44 -4.13 -1.80 -13.94
C ALA A 44 -2.77 -1.36 -14.51
N ARG A 45 -1.75 -1.21 -13.65
CA ARG A 45 -0.37 -0.87 -14.00
C ARG A 45 0.56 -2.09 -14.12
N GLY A 46 0.03 -3.31 -14.05
CA GLY A 46 0.79 -4.56 -14.14
C GLY A 46 1.37 -5.06 -12.83
N HIS A 47 1.02 -4.44 -11.70
CA HIS A 47 1.45 -4.82 -10.36
C HIS A 47 0.29 -5.49 -9.60
N ALA A 48 0.09 -6.79 -9.83
CA ALA A 48 -0.96 -7.54 -9.14
C ALA A 48 -0.46 -8.08 -7.78
N PHE A 49 -1.11 -7.66 -6.69
CA PHE A 49 -0.90 -8.19 -5.34
C PHE A 49 -2.22 -8.21 -4.58
N ALA A 50 -2.37 -9.13 -3.62
CA ALA A 50 -3.57 -9.17 -2.79
C ALA A 50 -3.69 -7.93 -1.89
N PRO A 51 -4.89 -7.34 -1.68
CA PRO A 51 -5.11 -6.23 -0.75
C PRO A 51 -4.63 -6.55 0.68
N ALA A 52 -4.72 -7.82 1.09
CA ALA A 52 -4.22 -8.30 2.37
C ALA A 52 -2.69 -8.14 2.51
N THR A 53 -1.93 -8.29 1.43
CA THR A 53 -0.47 -8.12 1.42
C THR A 53 -0.07 -6.66 1.70
N LEU A 54 -0.82 -5.71 1.13
CA LEU A 54 -0.65 -4.27 1.40
C LEU A 54 -0.96 -3.94 2.86
N LEU A 55 -2.07 -4.47 3.40
CA LEU A 55 -2.44 -4.26 4.80
C LEU A 55 -1.42 -4.87 5.76
N GLN A 56 -0.95 -6.09 5.50
CA GLN A 56 0.10 -6.73 6.30
C GLN A 56 1.41 -5.92 6.29
N LEU A 57 1.76 -5.32 5.15
CA LEU A 57 2.91 -4.42 5.08
C LEU A 57 2.71 -3.17 5.94
N PHE A 58 1.50 -2.59 5.94
CA PHE A 58 1.19 -1.46 6.80
C PHE A 58 1.19 -1.81 8.28
N GLU A 59 0.65 -2.96 8.68
CA GLU A 59 0.71 -3.45 10.07
C GLU A 59 2.17 -3.53 10.53
N ARG A 60 3.04 -4.17 9.72
CA ARG A 60 4.47 -4.29 10.02
C ARG A 60 5.23 -2.96 9.99
N CYS A 61 4.84 -2.02 9.13
CA CYS A 61 5.44 -0.68 9.09
C CYS A 61 4.95 0.20 10.26
N ASN A 62 3.72 -0.01 10.75
CA ASN A 62 3.22 0.69 11.93
C ASN A 62 4.02 0.31 13.18
N GLU A 63 4.47 -0.94 13.28
CA GLU A 63 5.36 -1.46 14.32
C GLU A 63 6.82 -0.92 14.20
N ALA A 64 7.23 -0.36 13.06
CA ALA A 64 8.59 0.09 12.79
C ALA A 64 8.65 1.57 12.35
N PRO A 65 8.64 2.54 13.28
CA PRO A 65 8.53 3.98 12.98
C PRO A 65 9.67 4.56 12.12
N VAL A 66 10.82 3.88 12.00
CA VAL A 66 11.94 4.30 11.13
C VAL A 66 11.65 4.08 9.64
N ALA A 67 10.80 3.11 9.27
CA ALA A 67 10.45 2.85 7.87
C ALA A 67 9.42 3.84 7.29
N ARG A 68 8.83 4.69 8.15
CA ARG A 68 7.82 5.70 7.77
C ARG A 68 8.35 6.77 6.83
N SER A 69 9.61 7.20 6.98
CA SER A 69 10.09 8.46 6.40
C SER A 69 10.28 8.48 4.88
N GLY A 70 10.09 7.35 4.19
CA GLY A 70 10.18 7.29 2.71
C GLY A 70 9.07 6.49 2.03
N LEU A 71 8.32 5.67 2.77
CA LEU A 71 7.32 4.75 2.20
C LEU A 71 5.87 5.16 2.55
N MET A 72 5.67 5.83 3.68
CA MET A 72 4.35 6.21 4.19
C MET A 72 4.13 7.70 3.99
N ASP A 73 3.69 8.07 2.79
CA ASP A 73 3.00 9.34 2.60
C ASP A 73 1.79 9.39 3.57
N GLU A 74 1.42 10.57 4.08
CA GLU A 74 0.37 10.77 5.10
C GLU A 74 -0.98 10.11 4.73
N LYS A 75 -1.15 9.82 3.44
CA LYS A 75 -2.35 9.36 2.77
C LYS A 75 -2.53 7.85 2.83
N LEU A 76 -1.45 7.07 2.72
CA LEU A 76 -1.48 5.61 2.89
C LEU A 76 -1.74 5.23 4.36
N ILE A 77 -1.32 6.09 5.30
CA ILE A 77 -1.65 5.96 6.73
C ILE A 77 -3.16 6.11 6.97
N ARG A 78 -3.87 6.98 6.22
CA ARG A 78 -5.33 7.14 6.34
C ARG A 78 -6.10 5.88 5.93
N VAL A 79 -5.67 5.21 4.87
CA VAL A 79 -6.25 3.92 4.44
C VAL A 79 -6.14 2.88 5.56
N TYR A 80 -4.99 2.83 6.22
CA TYR A 80 -4.75 1.94 7.36
C TYR A 80 -5.62 2.31 8.58
N LEU A 81 -5.60 3.57 9.02
CA LEU A 81 -6.35 4.04 10.20
C LEU A 81 -7.88 3.92 10.03
N ARG A 82 -8.40 4.03 8.81
CA ARG A 82 -9.84 3.91 8.56
C ARG A 82 -10.35 2.47 8.74
N ARG A 83 -9.49 1.45 8.58
CA ARG A 83 -9.81 0.06 8.94
C ARG A 83 -10.02 -0.10 10.44
N GLU A 84 -9.20 0.54 11.27
CA GLU A 84 -9.31 0.45 12.74
C GLU A 84 -10.51 1.21 13.31
N SER A 85 -11.05 2.19 12.58
CA SER A 85 -12.24 2.93 13.02
C SER A 85 -13.57 2.26 12.68
N LEU A 86 -13.56 1.14 11.95
CA LEU A 86 -14.76 0.37 11.56
C LEU A 86 -15.01 -0.86 12.46
N VAL A 87 -14.37 -0.90 13.64
CA VAL A 87 -14.53 -1.97 14.64
C VAL A 87 -15.32 -1.49 15.84
#